data_AF-A0AA88RWS8-F1
#
_entry.id   AF-A0AA88RWS8-F1
#
_cell.length_a   1.000
_cell.length_b   1.000
_cell.length_c   1.000
_cell.angle_alpha   90.00
_cell.angle_beta   90.00
_cell.angle_gamma   90.00
#
_symmetry.space_group_name_H-M   'P 1'
#
loop_
_entity.id
_entity.type
_entity.pdbx_description
1 polymer ?
#
loop_
_entity_poly.entity_id
_entity_poly.type
_entity_poly.pdbx_seq_one_letter_code
_entity_poly.pdbx_strand_id
1 'polypeptide(L)'
;DLNVKPKYLLAVKVGYHQKDIINSIVTKFSGNFSIVLSHYDGRATDWEQFEWSQRAIHISARKQTKWWYANGFSIRTSQLCPNTYLSGMKILVYIRLVKKHGLEISQPAIESRKNVQWLVTKRRRGVEAHKYTQT
;
A
#
# COMPACT_ATOMS: atom_id res chain seq x y z
N ASP A 1 13.67 -24.51 1.40
CA ASP A 1 14.32 -23.19 1.57
C ASP A 1 13.99 -22.23 0.44
N LEU A 2 13.18 -21.21 0.72
CA LEU A 2 12.84 -20.17 -0.27
C LEU A 2 14.00 -19.18 -0.37
N ASN A 3 14.84 -19.36 -1.38
CA ASN A 3 16.03 -18.57 -1.71
C ASN A 3 15.70 -17.17 -2.30
N VAL A 4 14.70 -16.49 -1.74
CA VAL A 4 14.27 -15.16 -2.22
C VAL A 4 14.47 -14.17 -1.08
N LYS A 5 15.59 -13.44 -1.10
CA LYS A 5 15.75 -12.26 -0.23
C LYS A 5 14.82 -11.16 -0.74
N PRO A 6 13.77 -10.79 0.01
CA PRO A 6 12.88 -9.71 -0.39
C PRO A 6 13.68 -8.40 -0.47
N LYS A 7 13.56 -7.69 -1.60
CA LYS A 7 14.30 -6.44 -1.87
C LYS A 7 13.50 -5.18 -1.55
N TYR A 8 12.18 -5.32 -1.43
CA TYR A 8 11.26 -4.21 -1.22
C TYR A 8 10.26 -4.55 -0.12
N LEU A 9 9.65 -3.53 0.48
CA LEU A 9 8.62 -3.64 1.50
C LEU A 9 7.31 -3.04 0.99
N LEU A 10 6.22 -3.79 1.07
CA LEU A 10 4.86 -3.32 0.87
C LEU A 10 4.17 -3.26 2.25
N ALA A 11 4.03 -2.06 2.81
CA ALA A 11 3.26 -1.86 4.02
C ALA A 11 1.85 -1.35 3.68
N VAL A 12 0.80 -1.97 4.22
CA VAL A 12 -0.59 -1.62 3.90
C VAL A 12 -1.44 -1.60 5.16
N LYS A 13 -2.27 -0.57 5.29
CA LYS A 13 -3.31 -0.49 6.32
C LYS A 13 -4.59 -1.10 5.78
N VAL A 14 -5.14 -2.08 6.47
CA VAL A 14 -6.21 -2.91 5.96
C VAL A 14 -7.33 -3.07 6.97
N GLY A 15 -8.53 -3.28 6.44
CA GLY A 15 -9.66 -3.84 7.17
C GLY A 15 -10.33 -4.92 6.33
N TYR A 16 -11.06 -5.81 6.98
CA TYR A 16 -11.62 -7.03 6.40
C TYR A 16 -12.50 -6.77 5.18
N HIS A 17 -13.28 -5.68 5.19
CA HIS A 17 -14.11 -5.28 4.04
C HIS A 17 -13.33 -4.94 2.76
N GLN A 18 -12.00 -4.76 2.85
CA GLN A 18 -11.12 -4.47 1.71
C GLN A 18 -10.35 -5.70 1.22
N LYS A 19 -10.59 -6.89 1.79
CA LYS A 19 -9.77 -8.08 1.58
C LYS A 19 -9.55 -8.44 0.11
N ASP A 20 -10.58 -8.35 -0.73
CA ASP A 20 -10.51 -8.74 -2.14
C ASP A 20 -9.62 -7.78 -2.94
N ILE A 21 -9.71 -6.48 -2.61
CA ILE A 21 -8.88 -5.44 -3.22
C ILE A 21 -7.42 -5.65 -2.82
N ILE A 22 -7.16 -5.93 -1.55
CA ILE A 22 -5.80 -6.17 -1.05
C ILE A 22 -5.22 -7.46 -1.64
N ASN A 23 -6.02 -8.52 -1.77
CA ASN A 23 -5.61 -9.75 -2.42
C ASN A 23 -5.15 -9.50 -3.87
N SER A 24 -5.91 -8.71 -4.64
CA SER A 24 -5.53 -8.31 -5.99
C SER A 24 -4.21 -7.53 -6.03
N ILE A 25 -3.98 -6.65 -5.06
CA ILE A 25 -2.74 -5.88 -4.94
C ILE A 25 -1.57 -6.80 -4.61
N VAL A 26 -1.66 -7.58 -3.53
CA VAL A 26 -0.59 -8.47 -3.08
C VAL A 26 -0.18 -9.45 -4.18
N THR A 27 -1.14 -10.02 -4.90
CA THR A 27 -0.87 -10.92 -6.03
C THR A 27 -0.02 -10.24 -7.10
N LYS A 28 -0.32 -8.97 -7.42
CA LYS A 28 0.48 -8.20 -8.39
C LYS A 28 1.90 -7.90 -7.89
N PHE A 29 2.07 -7.67 -6.59
CA PHE A 29 3.37 -7.34 -5.96
C PHE A 29 4.19 -8.58 -5.54
N SER A 30 3.74 -9.78 -5.88
CA SER A 30 4.37 -11.02 -5.40
C SER A 30 5.83 -11.20 -5.86
N GLY A 31 6.61 -11.95 -5.06
CA GLY A 31 7.98 -12.37 -5.38
C GLY A 31 9.08 -11.57 -4.68
N ASN A 32 9.20 -10.26 -4.93
CA ASN A 32 10.32 -9.44 -4.41
C ASN A 32 9.98 -8.57 -3.20
N PHE A 33 8.74 -8.62 -2.71
CA PHE A 33 8.23 -7.76 -1.65
C PHE A 33 7.98 -8.55 -0.37
N SER A 34 8.51 -8.06 0.74
CA SER A 34 7.97 -8.36 2.08
C SER A 34 6.66 -7.61 2.26
N ILE A 35 5.67 -8.23 2.89
CA ILE A 35 4.34 -7.65 3.07
C ILE A 35 4.09 -7.44 4.55
N VAL A 36 3.69 -6.22 4.92
CA VAL A 36 3.26 -5.87 6.28
C VAL A 36 1.83 -5.36 6.20
N LEU A 37 0.92 -6.04 6.91
CA LEU A 37 -0.48 -5.65 7.04
C LEU A 37 -0.74 -5.07 8.42
N SER A 38 -1.16 -3.81 8.46
CA SER A 38 -1.61 -3.13 9.68
C SER A 38 -3.13 -3.15 9.77
N HIS A 39 -3.67 -3.98 10.65
CA HIS A 39 -5.11 -4.23 10.83
C HIS A 39 -5.71 -3.22 11.81
N TYR A 40 -6.43 -2.23 11.29
CA TYR A 40 -7.08 -1.24 12.15
C TYR A 40 -8.43 -1.72 12.72
N ASP A 41 -8.95 -2.84 12.22
CA ASP A 41 -10.21 -3.43 12.65
C ASP A 41 -10.02 -4.58 13.66
N GLY A 42 -8.78 -4.94 13.98
CA GLY A 42 -8.45 -6.02 14.89
C GLY A 42 -8.66 -7.43 14.32
N ARG A 43 -9.00 -7.58 13.04
CA ARG A 43 -9.41 -8.85 12.41
C ARG A 43 -8.26 -9.52 11.65
N ALA A 44 -7.11 -9.69 12.30
CA ALA A 44 -5.90 -10.22 11.64
C ALA A 44 -6.02 -11.69 11.21
N THR A 45 -6.68 -12.53 12.02
CA THR A 45 -6.87 -13.98 11.79
C THR A 45 -7.74 -14.28 10.57
N ASP A 46 -8.68 -13.39 10.25
CA ASP A 46 -9.59 -13.59 9.12
C ASP A 46 -8.88 -13.54 7.74
N TRP A 47 -7.61 -13.16 7.71
CA TRP A 47 -6.80 -13.11 6.49
C TRP A 47 -6.06 -14.42 6.19
N GLU A 48 -6.05 -15.37 7.13
CA GLU A 48 -5.41 -16.69 6.97
C GLU A 48 -5.98 -17.50 5.79
N GLN A 49 -7.16 -17.11 5.28
CA GLN A 49 -7.76 -17.66 4.05
C GLN A 49 -6.90 -17.44 2.79
N PHE A 50 -5.93 -16.52 2.80
CA PHE A 50 -5.03 -16.29 1.68
C PHE A 50 -3.67 -16.93 1.93
N GLU A 51 -3.17 -17.75 0.99
CA GLU A 51 -1.86 -18.42 1.13
C GLU A 51 -0.69 -17.45 1.35
N TRP A 52 -0.73 -16.27 0.72
CA TRP A 52 0.30 -15.25 0.90
C TRP A 52 0.24 -14.61 2.29
N SER A 53 -0.90 -14.68 2.99
CA SER A 53 -1.07 -14.11 4.34
C SER A 53 -0.16 -14.79 5.34
N GLN A 54 0.08 -16.09 5.19
CA GLN A 54 0.99 -16.86 6.06
C GLN A 54 2.45 -16.38 5.98
N ARG A 55 2.82 -15.69 4.89
CA ARG A 55 4.14 -15.10 4.68
C ARG A 55 4.18 -13.60 4.99
N ALA A 56 3.03 -12.99 5.26
CA ALA A 56 2.94 -11.57 5.58
C ALA A 56 3.09 -11.34 7.10
N ILE A 57 3.56 -10.16 7.49
CA ILE A 57 3.63 -9.75 8.88
C ILE A 57 2.33 -9.03 9.22
N HIS A 58 1.58 -9.54 10.20
CA HIS A 58 0.33 -8.96 10.66
C HIS A 58 0.56 -8.14 11.93
N ILE A 59 0.26 -6.85 11.86
CA ILE A 59 0.31 -5.92 13.01
C ILE A 59 -1.12 -5.56 13.37
N SER A 60 -1.51 -5.83 14.61
CA SER A 60 -2.82 -5.48 15.15
C SER A 60 -2.65 -4.90 16.55
N ALA A 61 -2.98 -3.62 16.69
CA ALA A 61 -3.03 -2.87 17.94
C ALA A 61 -4.49 -2.53 18.25
N ARG A 62 -5.05 -3.24 19.23
CA ARG A 62 -6.42 -3.02 19.70
C ARG A 62 -6.54 -1.60 20.29
N LYS A 63 -7.69 -0.96 20.04
CA LYS A 63 -8.03 0.40 20.54
C LYS A 63 -7.16 1.54 20.03
N GLN A 64 -6.31 1.32 19.03
CA GLN A 64 -5.55 2.39 18.37
C GLN A 64 -6.26 2.91 17.14
N THR A 65 -6.24 4.23 16.93
CA THR A 65 -6.89 4.85 15.77
C THR A 65 -6.11 4.56 14.49
N LYS A 66 -6.78 4.66 13.34
CA LYS A 66 -6.15 4.57 12.01
C LYS A 66 -4.96 5.52 11.82
N TRP A 67 -4.93 6.62 12.57
CA TRP A 67 -3.85 7.61 12.60
C TRP A 67 -2.61 7.10 13.36
N TRP A 68 -2.78 6.34 14.44
CA TRP A 68 -1.66 5.76 15.20
C TRP A 68 -0.79 4.84 14.33
N TYR A 69 -1.41 3.98 13.51
CA TYR A 69 -0.69 3.16 12.53
C TYR A 69 0.04 3.99 11.45
N ALA A 70 -0.45 5.19 11.16
CA ALA A 70 0.13 6.08 10.15
C ALA A 70 1.38 6.82 10.65
N ASN A 71 1.51 7.02 11.96
CA ASN A 71 2.56 7.84 12.55
C ASN A 71 3.62 7.03 13.30
N GLY A 72 3.31 5.82 13.77
CA GLY A 72 4.24 5.03 14.60
C GLY A 72 5.00 3.92 13.88
N PHE A 73 4.38 3.20 12.93
CA PHE A 73 4.93 1.94 12.42
C PHE A 73 4.95 1.80 10.88
N SER A 74 4.21 2.63 10.15
CA SER A 74 4.15 2.56 8.70
C SER A 74 4.91 3.73 8.07
N ILE A 75 6.12 3.46 7.58
CA ILE A 75 6.68 4.25 6.50
C ILE A 75 5.62 4.30 5.38
N ARG A 76 5.19 5.53 5.09
CA ARG A 76 3.93 5.88 4.42
C ARG A 76 3.80 5.24 3.03
N THR A 77 3.14 4.10 2.96
CA THR A 77 2.60 3.51 1.73
C THR A 77 1.07 3.57 1.74
N SER A 78 0.53 3.76 0.53
CA SER A 78 -0.85 4.13 0.17
C SER A 78 -1.91 3.85 1.24
N GLN A 79 -2.50 4.93 1.74
CA GLN A 79 -3.87 4.87 2.26
C GLN A 79 -4.77 4.43 1.10
N LEU A 80 -5.01 3.12 1.01
CA LEU A 80 -5.98 2.56 0.08
C LEU A 80 -7.35 2.89 0.63
N CYS A 81 -7.89 4.01 0.16
CA CYS A 81 -9.32 4.21 0.22
C CYS A 81 -9.95 3.04 -0.57
N PRO A 82 -11.07 2.46 -0.11
CA PRO A 82 -11.69 1.30 -0.77
C PRO A 82 -12.02 1.52 -2.26
N ASN A 83 -12.06 2.77 -2.72
CA ASN A 83 -12.38 3.15 -4.10
C ASN A 83 -11.14 3.59 -4.92
N THR A 84 -9.93 3.25 -4.48
CA THR A 84 -8.68 3.69 -5.13
C THR A 84 -8.26 2.67 -6.17
N TYR A 85 -8.37 3.02 -7.44
CA TYR A 85 -8.07 2.15 -8.57
C TYR A 85 -6.55 1.91 -8.71
N LEU A 86 -5.97 1.02 -7.90
CA LEU A 86 -4.69 0.37 -8.23
C LEU A 86 -4.83 -0.66 -9.35
N SER A 87 -6.04 -0.86 -9.89
CA SER A 87 -6.32 -1.81 -10.97
C SER A 87 -5.50 -1.52 -12.24
N GLY A 88 -5.24 -0.25 -12.55
CA GLY A 88 -4.48 0.18 -13.75
C GLY A 88 -2.97 0.37 -13.56
N MET A 89 -2.42 0.15 -12.36
CA MET A 89 -1.00 0.43 -12.11
C MET A 89 -0.10 -0.71 -12.61
N LYS A 90 0.84 -0.39 -13.51
CA LYS A 90 1.90 -1.31 -13.93
C LYS A 90 3.06 -1.27 -12.93
N ILE A 91 3.25 -2.34 -12.16
CA ILE A 91 4.25 -2.39 -11.08
C ILE A 91 5.69 -2.21 -11.60
N LEU A 92 6.01 -2.76 -12.78
CA LEU A 92 7.33 -2.56 -13.38
C LEU A 92 7.63 -1.08 -13.66
N VAL A 93 6.61 -0.32 -14.09
CA VAL A 93 6.72 1.14 -14.28
C VAL A 93 6.89 1.85 -12.94
N TYR A 94 6.14 1.43 -11.91
CA TYR A 94 6.27 1.98 -10.56
C TYR A 94 7.69 1.78 -10.01
N ILE A 95 8.22 0.56 -10.03
CA ILE A 95 9.58 0.25 -9.55
C ILE A 95 10.62 1.05 -10.36
N ARG A 96 10.45 1.19 -11.68
CA ARG A 96 11.33 2.00 -12.52
C ARG A 96 11.33 3.47 -12.08
N LEU A 97 10.17 4.04 -11.77
CA LEU A 97 10.06 5.43 -11.31
C LEU A 97 10.69 5.63 -9.92
N VAL A 98 10.45 4.70 -9.01
CA VAL A 98 11.06 4.70 -7.66
C VAL A 98 12.58 4.71 -7.77
N LYS A 99 13.16 3.85 -8.60
CA LYS A 99 14.61 3.82 -8.86
C LYS A 99 15.12 5.06 -9.57
N LYS A 100 14.43 5.51 -10.63
CA LYS A 100 14.79 6.70 -11.42
C LYS A 100 14.89 7.95 -10.55
N HIS A 101 14.03 8.07 -9.55
CA HIS A 101 13.97 9.22 -8.66
C HIS A 101 14.65 9.00 -7.31
N GLY A 102 15.32 7.85 -7.09
CA GLY A 102 16.01 7.55 -5.83
C GLY A 102 15.09 7.57 -4.61
N LEU A 103 13.82 7.18 -4.78
CA LEU A 103 12.82 7.28 -3.71
C LEU A 103 12.98 6.10 -2.76
N GLU A 104 13.35 6.37 -1.51
CA GLU A 104 13.32 5.38 -0.43
C GLU A 104 11.88 5.07 -0.01
N ILE A 105 11.02 6.08 -0.07
CA ILE A 105 9.61 6.01 0.33
C ILE A 105 8.78 6.60 -0.81
N SER A 106 7.74 5.88 -1.23
CA SER A 106 6.89 6.31 -2.34
C SER A 106 5.44 5.88 -2.14
N GLN A 107 4.53 6.73 -2.62
CA GLN A 107 3.10 6.46 -2.67
C GLN A 107 2.58 6.72 -4.09
N PRO A 108 1.81 5.80 -4.69
CA PRO A 108 1.16 6.05 -5.97
C PRO A 108 0.08 7.13 -5.85
N ALA A 109 -0.07 7.94 -6.90
CA ALA A 109 -1.11 8.95 -6.95
C ALA A 109 -2.52 8.33 -7.09
N ILE A 110 -3.48 8.94 -6.42
CA ILE A 110 -4.88 8.54 -6.37
C ILE A 110 -5.63 9.13 -7.56
N GLU A 111 -6.20 8.25 -8.38
CA GLU A 111 -7.19 8.62 -9.38
C GLU A 111 -8.56 8.08 -8.96
N SER A 112 -9.55 8.96 -8.88
CA SER A 112 -10.90 8.66 -8.42
C SER A 112 -11.89 9.49 -9.21
N ARG A 113 -13.04 8.89 -9.55
CA ARG A 113 -14.20 9.59 -10.13
C ARG A 113 -14.91 10.48 -9.11
N LYS A 114 -14.71 10.22 -7.81
CA LYS A 114 -15.19 11.03 -6.68
C LYS A 114 -14.12 12.03 -6.24
N ASN A 115 -14.55 13.08 -5.54
CA ASN A 115 -13.65 14.06 -4.93
C ASN A 115 -12.58 13.38 -4.07
N VAL A 116 -11.32 13.68 -4.35
CA VAL A 116 -10.18 13.21 -3.56
C VAL A 116 -10.02 14.17 -2.39
N GLN A 117 -10.12 13.65 -1.16
CA GLN A 117 -10.06 14.44 0.07
C GLN A 117 -8.74 15.23 0.21
N TRP A 118 -7.62 14.66 -0.24
CA TRP A 118 -6.29 15.27 -0.12
C TRP A 118 -5.73 15.57 -1.50
N LEU A 119 -5.70 16.85 -1.89
CA LEU A 119 -5.26 17.26 -3.24
C LEU A 119 -3.81 16.86 -3.55
N VAL A 120 -2.95 16.76 -2.53
CA VAL A 120 -1.55 16.31 -2.70
C VAL A 120 -1.45 14.88 -3.23
N THR A 121 -2.43 14.03 -2.94
CA THR A 121 -2.44 12.63 -3.41
C THR A 121 -3.16 12.45 -4.74
N LYS A 122 -3.88 13.45 -5.25
CA LYS A 122 -4.65 13.36 -6.51
C LYS A 122 -3.71 13.24 -7.71
N ARG A 123 -3.94 12.30 -8.63
CA ARG A 123 -3.16 12.18 -9.87
C ARG A 123 -3.16 13.49 -10.69
N ARG A 124 -1.98 14.01 -11.01
CA ARG A 124 -1.78 15.10 -11.97
C ARG A 124 -1.37 14.54 -13.34
N ARG A 125 -2.01 15.01 -14.41
CA ARG A 125 -1.66 14.63 -15.79
C ARG A 125 -0.41 15.39 -16.23
N GLY A 126 0.43 14.75 -17.04
CA GLY A 126 1.66 15.36 -17.58
C GLY A 126 2.87 15.37 -16.64
N VAL A 127 2.76 14.82 -15.43
CA VAL A 127 3.89 14.71 -14.48
C VAL A 127 4.12 13.27 -14.04
N GLU A 128 5.39 12.86 -13.98
CA GLU A 128 5.78 11.51 -13.55
C GLU A 128 5.79 11.34 -12.03
N ALA A 129 6.14 12.41 -11.29
CA ALA A 129 6.21 12.41 -9.83
C ALA A 129 5.78 13.76 -9.26
N HIS A 130 5.03 13.72 -8.15
CA HIS A 130 4.67 14.90 -7.38
C HIS A 130 5.84 15.29 -6.48
N LYS A 131 6.63 16.29 -6.89
CA LYS A 131 7.77 16.77 -6.10
C LYS A 131 7.49 18.05 -5.32
N TYR A 132 6.37 18.73 -5.61
CA TYR A 132 6.04 20.02 -5.04
C TYR A 132 4.56 20.06 -4.62
N THR A 133 4.32 20.50 -3.39
CA THR A 133 2.99 20.88 -2.90
C THR A 133 2.75 22.36 -3.24
N GLN A 134 1.62 22.67 -3.87
CA GLN A 134 1.13 24.05 -3.88
C GLN A 134 0.55 24.29 -2.48
N THR A 135 1.17 25.21 -1.75
CA THR A 135 0.63 25.81 -0.52
C THR A 135 -0.46 26.81 -0.87
#